data_AF-A0A5N4B714-F1
#
_entry.id   AF-A0A5N4B714-F1
#
_cell.length_a   1.000
_cell.length_b   1.000
_cell.length_c   1.000
_cell.angle_alpha   90.00
_cell.angle_beta   90.00
_cell.angle_gamma   90.00
#
_symmetry.space_group_name_H-M   'P 1'
#
loop_
_entity.id
_entity.type
_entity.pdbx_description
1 polymer ?
#
loop_
_entity_poly.entity_id
_entity_poly.type
_entity_poly.pdbx_seq_one_letter_code
_entity_poly.pdbx_strand_id
1 'polypeptide(L)'
;ANHNFRVTDDEIRLFIGLLLFTGYHRLPRERMYWSLDPDLAIPFVSSAISRNRFQEIKRYLHFADNSGIERNDKMYKVRPIMNILNNKFRQWGILHQNLSIDEAMVKYFGHHSAKQFIRGKPVRFGYKEWMLCSSSGYCYAFDVYCGAKCNSKPISRSLPLGSRVVLELLDVIEKPSDHIIFFDNYFTNYDLLDTEKEGFSCNRDNQG
;
A
#
# COMPACT_ATOMS: atom_id res chain seq x y z
N ALA A 1 -30.32 1.67 -1.25
CA ALA A 1 -29.15 0.81 -1.59
C ALA A 1 -29.68 -0.55 -2.02
N ASN A 2 -28.94 -1.38 -2.76
CA ASN A 2 -29.37 -2.77 -2.99
C ASN A 2 -29.16 -3.54 -1.68
N HIS A 3 -30.17 -3.57 -0.82
CA HIS A 3 -30.11 -4.23 0.49
C HIS A 3 -29.98 -5.76 0.39
N ASN A 4 -30.09 -6.32 -0.82
CA ASN A 4 -29.97 -7.75 -1.10
C ASN A 4 -28.62 -8.13 -1.73
N PHE A 5 -27.65 -7.21 -1.84
CA PHE A 5 -26.32 -7.56 -2.32
C PHE A 5 -25.68 -8.56 -1.35
N ARG A 6 -25.38 -9.75 -1.87
CA ARG A 6 -24.61 -10.80 -1.21
C ARG A 6 -23.51 -11.23 -2.15
N VAL A 7 -22.41 -11.72 -1.60
CA VAL A 7 -21.29 -12.26 -2.37
C VAL A 7 -20.79 -13.52 -1.66
N THR A 8 -20.34 -14.51 -2.43
CA THR A 8 -19.73 -15.73 -1.87
C THR A 8 -18.21 -15.63 -1.87
N ASP A 9 -17.55 -16.49 -1.08
CA ASP A 9 -16.09 -16.57 -1.07
C ASP A 9 -15.52 -16.89 -2.45
N ASP A 10 -16.18 -17.76 -3.23
CA ASP A 10 -15.77 -18.11 -4.59
C ASP A 10 -15.86 -16.91 -5.54
N GLU A 11 -16.91 -16.09 -5.43
CA GLU A 11 -17.03 -14.88 -6.23
C GLU A 11 -15.94 -13.85 -5.90
N ILE A 12 -15.56 -13.73 -4.62
CA ILE A 12 -14.44 -12.86 -4.21
C ILE A 12 -13.10 -13.41 -4.73
N ARG A 13 -12.88 -14.72 -4.68
CA ARG A 13 -11.67 -15.35 -5.23
C ARG A 13 -11.58 -15.14 -6.74
N LEU A 14 -12.68 -15.31 -7.47
CA LEU A 14 -12.76 -15.01 -8.90
C LEU A 14 -12.49 -13.52 -9.16
N PHE A 15 -13.12 -12.63 -8.41
CA PHE A 15 -12.91 -11.18 -8.54
C PHE A 15 -11.43 -10.80 -8.37
N ILE A 16 -10.77 -11.29 -7.31
CA ILE A 16 -9.34 -11.06 -7.05
C ILE A 16 -8.49 -11.71 -8.15
N GLY A 17 -8.79 -12.93 -8.56
CA GLY A 17 -8.09 -13.64 -9.63
C GLY A 17 -8.15 -12.87 -10.96
N LEU A 18 -9.31 -12.32 -11.30
CA LEU A 18 -9.45 -11.45 -12.48
C LEU A 18 -8.63 -10.16 -12.33
N LEU A 19 -8.63 -9.51 -11.15
CA LEU A 19 -7.79 -8.32 -10.92
C LEU A 19 -6.30 -8.62 -11.17
N LEU A 20 -5.81 -9.75 -10.65
CA LEU A 20 -4.43 -10.21 -10.89
C LEU A 20 -4.17 -10.48 -12.38
N PHE A 21 -5.12 -11.15 -13.06
CA PHE A 21 -5.05 -11.39 -14.49
C PHE A 21 -4.91 -10.08 -15.29
N THR A 22 -5.73 -9.08 -14.98
CA THR A 22 -5.66 -7.77 -15.67
C THR A 22 -4.37 -6.99 -15.39
N GLY A 23 -3.60 -7.39 -14.38
CA GLY A 23 -2.32 -6.78 -14.05
C GLY A 23 -1.26 -7.01 -15.14
N TYR A 24 -1.20 -8.23 -15.68
CA TYR A 24 -0.23 -8.63 -16.71
C TYR A 24 -0.83 -8.70 -18.11
N HIS A 25 -2.09 -9.11 -18.25
CA HIS A 25 -2.80 -9.09 -19.52
C HIS A 25 -3.61 -7.80 -19.60
N ARG A 26 -3.18 -6.79 -20.34
CA ARG A 26 -3.81 -5.45 -20.34
C ARG A 26 -4.60 -5.15 -21.61
N LEU A 27 -5.91 -4.99 -21.47
CA LEU A 27 -6.78 -4.42 -22.51
C LEU A 27 -7.01 -2.91 -22.32
N PRO A 28 -7.32 -2.16 -23.40
CA PRO A 28 -7.52 -0.70 -23.32
C PRO A 28 -8.63 -0.25 -22.37
N ARG A 29 -9.67 -1.09 -22.17
CA ARG A 29 -10.79 -0.83 -21.25
C ARG A 29 -11.18 -2.11 -20.53
N GLU A 30 -11.48 -2.01 -19.24
CA GLU A 30 -11.91 -3.14 -18.40
C GLU A 30 -13.10 -3.91 -19.00
N ARG A 31 -14.09 -3.23 -19.58
CA ARG A 31 -15.25 -3.91 -20.18
C ARG A 31 -14.89 -4.86 -21.34
N MET A 32 -13.71 -4.69 -21.95
CA MET A 32 -13.29 -5.47 -23.13
C MET A 32 -12.87 -6.90 -22.77
N TYR A 33 -12.60 -7.22 -21.49
CA TYR A 33 -12.38 -8.61 -21.08
C TYR A 33 -13.61 -9.51 -21.26
N TRP A 34 -14.78 -8.91 -21.47
CA TRP A 34 -16.03 -9.60 -21.80
C TRP A 34 -16.47 -9.32 -23.25
N SER A 35 -15.57 -8.87 -24.13
CA SER A 35 -15.90 -8.72 -25.55
C SER A 35 -16.08 -10.09 -26.21
N LEU A 36 -16.95 -10.14 -27.22
CA LEU A 36 -17.11 -11.29 -28.11
C LEU A 36 -16.37 -11.10 -29.45
N ASP A 37 -15.71 -9.95 -29.63
CA ASP A 37 -14.96 -9.66 -30.84
C ASP A 37 -13.76 -10.62 -30.96
N PRO A 38 -13.48 -11.19 -32.16
CA PRO A 38 -12.47 -12.24 -32.32
C PRO A 38 -11.05 -11.88 -31.85
N ASP A 39 -10.67 -10.61 -31.90
CA ASP A 39 -9.36 -10.09 -31.51
C ASP A 39 -9.27 -9.72 -30.02
N LEU A 40 -10.38 -9.74 -29.30
CA LEU A 40 -10.48 -9.34 -27.88
C LEU A 40 -11.06 -10.43 -26.98
N ALA A 41 -11.68 -11.46 -27.56
CA ALA A 41 -12.38 -12.49 -26.80
C ALA A 41 -11.43 -13.23 -25.87
N ILE A 42 -11.79 -13.27 -24.58
CA ILE A 42 -11.09 -14.02 -23.54
C ILE A 42 -12.11 -14.96 -22.90
N PRO A 43 -12.34 -16.15 -23.49
CA PRO A 43 -13.46 -17.02 -23.13
C PRO A 43 -13.51 -17.33 -21.63
N PHE A 44 -12.36 -17.61 -21.02
CA PHE A 44 -12.29 -17.97 -19.61
C PHE A 44 -12.73 -16.84 -18.66
N VAL A 45 -12.57 -15.57 -19.05
CA VAL A 45 -13.06 -14.44 -18.23
C VAL A 45 -14.57 -14.38 -18.28
N SER A 46 -15.14 -14.44 -19.48
CA SER A 46 -16.59 -14.39 -19.67
C SER A 46 -17.33 -15.59 -19.07
N SER A 47 -16.70 -16.76 -19.04
CA SER A 47 -17.27 -17.97 -18.43
C SER A 47 -17.12 -18.01 -16.91
N ALA A 48 -16.11 -17.35 -16.34
CA ALA A 48 -15.86 -17.35 -14.90
C ALA A 48 -16.83 -16.45 -14.13
N ILE A 49 -17.05 -15.22 -14.61
CA ILE A 49 -17.93 -14.26 -13.95
C ILE A 49 -18.52 -13.30 -14.99
N SER A 50 -19.80 -12.95 -14.87
CA SER A 50 -20.40 -11.98 -15.79
C SER A 50 -19.85 -10.57 -15.55
N ARG A 51 -19.77 -9.76 -16.61
CA ARG A 51 -19.33 -8.35 -16.52
C ARG A 51 -20.11 -7.57 -15.48
N ASN A 52 -21.44 -7.71 -15.50
CA ASN A 52 -22.33 -6.98 -14.59
C ASN A 52 -22.09 -7.40 -13.14
N ARG A 53 -21.86 -8.71 -12.89
CA ARG A 53 -21.56 -9.20 -11.55
C ARG A 53 -20.20 -8.72 -11.04
N PHE A 54 -19.16 -8.75 -11.89
CA PHE A 54 -17.86 -8.18 -11.56
C PHE A 54 -17.96 -6.70 -11.18
N GLN A 55 -18.69 -5.91 -11.98
CA GLN A 55 -18.91 -4.48 -11.71
C GLN A 55 -19.72 -4.24 -10.43
N GLU A 56 -20.71 -5.08 -10.14
CA GLU A 56 -21.51 -5.01 -8.92
C GLU A 56 -20.64 -5.27 -7.68
N ILE A 57 -19.84 -6.34 -7.69
CA ILE A 57 -18.87 -6.63 -6.62
C ILE A 57 -17.92 -5.45 -6.44
N LYS A 58 -17.30 -4.96 -7.52
CA LYS A 58 -16.39 -3.81 -7.50
C LYS A 58 -17.02 -2.56 -6.89
N ARG A 59 -18.30 -2.32 -7.15
CA ARG A 59 -19.05 -1.15 -6.67
C ARG A 59 -19.34 -1.22 -5.17
N TYR A 60 -19.63 -2.41 -4.65
CA TYR A 60 -20.03 -2.61 -3.25
C TYR A 60 -18.94 -3.16 -2.34
N LEU A 61 -17.74 -3.41 -2.89
CA LEU A 61 -16.58 -3.84 -2.12
C LEU A 61 -16.24 -2.83 -1.02
N HIS A 62 -16.21 -3.31 0.21
CA HIS A 62 -15.92 -2.54 1.41
C HIS A 62 -15.07 -3.38 2.36
N PHE A 63 -14.18 -2.73 3.11
CA PHE A 63 -13.26 -3.41 4.03
C PHE A 63 -13.44 -2.99 5.49
N ALA A 64 -14.30 -2.00 5.76
CA ALA A 64 -14.56 -1.48 7.09
C ALA A 64 -16.06 -1.30 7.32
N ASP A 65 -16.49 -1.45 8.57
CA ASP A 65 -17.86 -1.14 8.99
C ASP A 65 -18.04 0.38 9.11
N ASN A 66 -19.02 0.94 8.40
CA ASN A 66 -19.29 2.38 8.45
C ASN A 66 -20.03 2.81 9.73
N SER A 67 -20.42 1.88 10.61
CA SER A 67 -21.02 2.23 11.91
C SER A 67 -19.99 2.81 12.90
N GLY A 68 -18.71 2.42 12.77
CA GLY A 68 -17.62 2.75 13.69
C GLY A 68 -16.60 3.76 13.15
N ILE A 69 -17.02 4.74 12.33
CA ILE A 69 -16.10 5.63 11.61
C ILE A 69 -15.18 6.40 12.57
N GLU A 70 -13.88 6.15 12.45
CA GLU A 70 -12.84 6.97 13.09
C GLU A 70 -12.50 8.18 12.22
N ARG A 71 -13.05 9.34 12.56
CA ARG A 71 -12.88 10.57 11.76
C ARG A 71 -11.42 11.06 11.67
N ASN A 72 -10.56 10.62 12.58
CA ASN A 72 -9.15 11.02 12.61
C ASN A 72 -8.27 10.19 11.67
N ASP A 73 -8.67 8.96 11.31
CA ASP A 73 -7.96 8.14 10.33
C ASP A 73 -8.53 8.35 8.93
N LYS A 74 -7.81 9.10 8.09
CA LYS A 74 -8.20 9.35 6.70
C LYS A 74 -8.28 8.09 5.86
N MET A 75 -7.65 6.99 6.29
CA MET A 75 -7.66 5.70 5.58
C MET A 75 -8.53 4.66 6.26
N TYR A 76 -9.36 5.03 7.23
CA TYR A 76 -10.23 4.12 8.00
C TYR A 76 -10.91 3.04 7.14
N LYS A 77 -11.45 3.43 5.97
CA LYS A 77 -12.18 2.53 5.06
C LYS A 77 -11.34 1.40 4.46
N VAL A 78 -10.02 1.54 4.42
CA VAL A 78 -9.07 0.54 3.91
C VAL A 78 -8.07 0.09 4.96
N ARG A 79 -8.09 0.68 6.16
CA ARG A 79 -7.21 0.32 7.27
C ARG A 79 -7.26 -1.18 7.61
N PRO A 80 -8.43 -1.86 7.63
CA PRO A 80 -8.47 -3.29 7.93
C PRO A 80 -7.70 -4.13 6.92
N ILE A 81 -7.84 -3.86 5.62
CA ILE A 81 -7.10 -4.60 4.59
C ILE A 81 -5.60 -4.27 4.62
N MET A 82 -5.22 -3.00 4.86
CA MET A 82 -3.81 -2.62 5.05
C MET A 82 -3.17 -3.38 6.22
N ASN A 83 -3.88 -3.49 7.36
CA ASN A 83 -3.40 -4.23 8.52
C ASN A 83 -3.24 -5.72 8.23
N ILE A 84 -4.20 -6.32 7.50
CA ILE A 84 -4.10 -7.72 7.05
C ILE A 84 -2.87 -7.90 6.16
N LEU A 85 -2.65 -7.01 5.18
CA LEU A 85 -1.51 -7.08 4.28
C LEU A 85 -0.18 -6.97 5.04
N ASN A 86 -0.02 -5.95 5.89
CA ASN A 86 1.18 -5.80 6.73
C ASN A 86 1.42 -7.03 7.62
N ASN A 87 0.37 -7.62 8.20
CA ASN A 87 0.51 -8.86 8.98
C ASN A 87 0.98 -10.03 8.11
N LYS A 88 0.42 -10.20 6.91
CA LYS A 88 0.81 -11.28 5.99
C LYS A 88 2.20 -11.09 5.41
N PHE A 89 2.59 -9.86 5.09
CA PHE A 89 3.92 -9.53 4.61
C PHE A 89 4.99 -9.90 5.63
N ARG A 90 4.77 -9.60 6.91
CA ARG A 90 5.69 -10.03 7.97
C ARG A 90 5.69 -11.53 8.22
N GLN A 91 4.51 -12.17 8.14
CA GLN A 91 4.37 -13.61 8.38
C GLN A 91 5.18 -14.45 7.37
N TRP A 92 5.23 -14.02 6.12
CA TRP A 92 5.81 -14.79 5.02
C TRP A 92 7.12 -14.21 4.47
N GLY A 93 7.48 -13.01 4.89
CA GLY A 93 8.73 -12.36 4.52
C GLY A 93 9.91 -12.96 5.28
N ILE A 94 10.95 -13.36 4.56
CA ILE A 94 12.25 -13.68 5.16
C ILE A 94 12.97 -12.36 5.38
N LEU A 95 13.28 -12.00 6.63
CA LEU A 95 14.00 -10.76 6.92
C LEU A 95 15.43 -10.80 6.36
N HIS A 96 15.75 -9.82 5.52
CA HIS A 96 17.08 -9.65 4.94
C HIS A 96 17.93 -8.69 5.78
N GLN A 97 19.24 -8.85 5.74
CA GLN A 97 20.17 -7.94 6.43
C GLN A 97 20.03 -6.49 5.94
N ASN A 98 19.88 -6.29 4.63
CA ASN A 98 19.77 -4.97 4.03
C ASN A 98 18.30 -4.60 3.80
N LEU A 99 17.85 -3.53 4.45
CA LEU A 99 16.49 -3.02 4.40
C LEU A 99 16.49 -1.58 3.88
N SER A 100 15.51 -1.23 3.06
CA SER A 100 15.34 0.12 2.52
C SER A 100 14.01 0.71 2.99
N ILE A 101 14.05 1.98 3.39
CA ILE A 101 12.86 2.80 3.69
C ILE A 101 12.78 3.89 2.64
N ASP A 102 11.71 3.86 1.87
CA ASP A 102 11.46 4.81 0.80
C ASP A 102 9.95 4.98 0.56
N GLU A 103 9.62 5.80 -0.43
CA GLU A 103 8.28 6.13 -0.84
C GLU A 103 7.86 5.47 -2.15
N ALA A 104 6.64 4.93 -2.17
CA ALA A 104 5.96 4.48 -3.37
C ALA A 104 4.77 5.38 -3.72
N MET A 105 4.36 5.35 -4.98
CA MET A 105 3.21 6.10 -5.49
C MET A 105 2.17 5.19 -6.12
N VAL A 106 0.98 5.14 -5.51
CA VAL A 106 -0.19 4.47 -6.09
C VAL A 106 -1.01 5.48 -6.87
N LYS A 107 -0.99 5.35 -8.20
CA LYS A 107 -1.64 6.28 -9.13
C LYS A 107 -3.13 6.43 -8.84
N TYR A 108 -3.59 7.66 -8.62
CA TYR A 108 -5.00 7.96 -8.37
C TYR A 108 -5.34 9.39 -8.76
N PHE A 109 -6.43 9.56 -9.51
CA PHE A 109 -6.88 10.87 -10.01
C PHE A 109 -8.13 11.42 -9.33
N GLY A 110 -8.84 10.60 -8.56
CA GLY A 110 -10.10 11.00 -7.93
C GLY A 110 -9.92 12.01 -6.79
N HIS A 111 -11.02 12.35 -6.12
CA HIS A 111 -11.02 13.33 -5.03
C HIS A 111 -10.86 12.62 -3.69
N HIS A 112 -9.70 12.78 -3.04
CA HIS A 112 -9.45 12.28 -1.69
C HIS A 112 -8.43 13.19 -0.99
N SER A 113 -8.58 13.42 0.31
CA SER A 113 -7.73 14.34 1.09
C SER A 113 -6.30 13.86 1.31
N ALA A 114 -6.06 12.54 1.21
CA ALA A 114 -4.72 11.94 1.26
C ALA A 114 -3.98 11.96 -0.08
N LYS A 115 -4.63 12.34 -1.19
CA LYS A 115 -4.00 12.39 -2.52
C LYS A 115 -2.86 13.42 -2.52
N GLN A 116 -1.68 13.00 -2.97
CA GLN A 116 -0.50 13.83 -3.13
C GLN A 116 -0.24 14.18 -4.60
N PHE A 117 0.43 15.31 -4.79
CA PHE A 117 1.05 15.69 -6.06
C PHE A 117 2.56 15.78 -5.87
N ILE A 118 3.32 14.96 -6.61
CA ILE A 118 4.79 14.99 -6.58
C ILE A 118 5.30 15.40 -7.96
N ARG A 119 5.90 16.58 -8.02
CA ARG A 119 6.51 17.10 -9.25
C ARG A 119 7.75 16.28 -9.60
N GLY A 120 7.93 15.97 -10.88
CA GLY A 120 9.13 15.28 -11.39
C GLY A 120 9.08 13.75 -11.35
N LYS A 121 8.13 13.12 -10.65
CA LYS A 121 7.97 11.66 -10.65
C LYS A 121 7.10 11.19 -11.85
N PRO A 122 7.29 9.96 -12.37
CA PRO A 122 6.46 9.41 -13.45
C PRO A 122 4.97 9.36 -13.09
N VAL A 123 4.66 8.99 -11.84
CA VAL A 123 3.32 9.04 -11.26
C VAL A 123 3.20 10.29 -10.41
N ARG A 124 2.66 11.36 -11.00
CA ARG A 124 2.58 12.67 -10.32
C ARG A 124 1.42 12.79 -9.35
N PHE A 125 0.30 12.09 -9.58
CA PHE A 125 -0.91 12.16 -8.75
C PHE A 125 -1.25 10.79 -8.21
N GLY A 126 -1.40 10.68 -6.90
CA GLY A 126 -1.67 9.39 -6.27
C GLY A 126 -1.65 9.42 -4.75
N TYR A 127 -1.75 8.23 -4.16
CA TYR A 127 -1.44 8.02 -2.76
C TYR A 127 0.07 7.81 -2.63
N LYS A 128 0.71 8.61 -1.78
CA LYS A 128 2.10 8.40 -1.38
C LYS A 128 2.09 7.38 -0.25
N GLU A 129 2.88 6.32 -0.38
CA GLU A 129 3.03 5.27 0.62
C GLU A 129 4.47 5.25 1.13
N TRP A 130 4.66 5.16 2.43
CA TRP A 130 5.95 4.86 3.04
C TRP A 130 6.09 3.35 3.10
N MET A 131 7.24 2.81 2.69
CA MET A 131 7.45 1.37 2.64
C MET A 131 8.79 0.99 3.26
N LEU A 132 8.79 -0.10 4.03
CA LEU A 132 9.96 -0.84 4.47
C LEU A 132 10.09 -2.08 3.59
N CYS A 133 11.18 -2.16 2.83
CA CYS A 133 11.42 -3.24 1.87
C CYS A 133 12.79 -3.90 2.07
N SER A 134 12.92 -5.15 1.64
CA SER A 134 14.23 -5.80 1.50
C SER A 134 14.96 -5.28 0.26
N SER A 135 16.27 -5.53 0.23
CA SER A 135 17.09 -5.38 -1.00
C SER A 135 16.59 -6.19 -2.21
N SER A 136 15.78 -7.23 -2.01
CA SER A 136 15.14 -8.00 -3.10
C SER A 136 13.80 -7.42 -3.56
N GLY A 137 13.36 -6.30 -2.99
CA GLY A 137 12.07 -5.66 -3.29
C GLY A 137 10.87 -6.26 -2.56
N TYR A 138 11.08 -7.10 -1.54
CA TYR A 138 9.98 -7.61 -0.72
C TYR A 138 9.52 -6.54 0.28
N CYS A 139 8.24 -6.20 0.32
CA CYS A 139 7.70 -5.24 1.28
C CYS A 139 7.33 -5.93 2.60
N TYR A 140 7.85 -5.43 3.73
CA TYR A 140 7.52 -5.92 5.08
C TYR A 140 6.43 -5.10 5.75
N ALA A 141 6.44 -3.79 5.54
CA ALA A 141 5.47 -2.88 6.10
C ALA A 141 5.29 -1.67 5.20
N PHE A 142 4.07 -1.16 5.14
CA PHE A 142 3.77 0.12 4.50
C PHE A 142 2.67 0.87 5.23
N ASP A 143 2.65 2.20 5.05
CA ASP A 143 1.52 3.04 5.43
C ASP A 143 1.32 4.20 4.45
N VAL A 144 0.08 4.70 4.36
CA VAL A 144 -0.29 5.76 3.42
C VAL A 144 -0.08 7.12 4.08
N TYR A 145 0.68 8.00 3.41
CA TYR A 145 0.88 9.36 3.87
C TYR A 145 -0.43 10.16 3.86
N CYS A 146 -0.88 10.53 5.05
CA CYS A 146 -2.13 11.26 5.28
C CYS A 146 -1.92 12.75 5.61
N GLY A 147 -0.69 13.25 5.46
CA GLY A 147 -0.29 14.58 5.92
C GLY A 147 0.59 14.53 7.17
N ALA A 148 1.44 15.54 7.35
CA ALA A 148 2.50 15.56 8.36
C ALA A 148 2.05 15.53 9.84
N LYS A 149 0.75 15.62 10.14
CA LYS A 149 0.22 15.57 11.51
C LYS A 149 -0.78 14.42 11.74
N CYS A 150 -1.05 13.61 10.72
CA CYS A 150 -2.00 12.50 10.81
C CYS A 150 -1.31 11.23 11.30
N ASN A 151 -2.04 10.42 12.08
CA ASN A 151 -1.70 9.05 12.47
C ASN A 151 -0.37 8.84 13.25
N SER A 152 0.34 9.90 13.62
CA SER A 152 1.57 9.80 14.43
C SER A 152 1.26 9.28 15.84
N LYS A 153 2.07 8.32 16.32
CA LYS A 153 2.05 7.90 17.73
C LYS A 153 2.35 9.11 18.64
N PRO A 154 1.76 9.21 19.84
CA PRO A 154 1.97 10.36 20.72
C PRO A 154 3.45 10.62 21.04
N ILE A 155 4.23 9.55 21.22
CA ILE A 155 5.66 9.57 21.55
C ILE A 155 6.49 10.13 20.38
N SER A 156 6.06 9.90 19.14
CA SER A 156 6.82 10.31 17.95
C SER A 156 6.52 11.76 17.55
N ARG A 157 5.43 12.38 18.01
CA ARG A 157 4.94 13.70 17.53
C ARG A 157 5.94 14.85 17.58
N SER A 158 6.85 14.85 18.54
CA SER A 158 7.89 15.88 18.67
C SER A 158 8.99 15.76 17.62
N LEU A 159 9.15 14.59 17.00
CA LEU A 159 10.19 14.33 16.00
C LEU A 159 9.79 14.85 14.61
N PRO A 160 10.79 15.20 13.78
CA PRO A 160 10.59 15.47 12.36
C PRO A 160 9.89 14.29 11.66
N LEU A 161 9.09 14.58 10.64
CA LEU A 161 8.30 13.57 9.92
C LEU A 161 9.16 12.41 9.40
N GLY A 162 10.35 12.70 8.86
CA GLY A 162 11.29 11.68 8.39
C GLY A 162 11.66 10.68 9.49
N SER A 163 12.11 11.16 10.66
CA SER A 163 12.44 10.30 11.80
C SER A 163 11.26 9.45 12.24
N ARG A 164 10.07 10.04 12.29
CA ARG A 164 8.86 9.30 12.70
C ARG A 164 8.55 8.16 11.77
N VAL A 165 8.61 8.40 10.46
CA VAL A 165 8.35 7.36 9.46
C VAL A 165 9.36 6.23 9.60
N VAL A 166 10.66 6.55 9.74
CA VAL A 166 11.70 5.54 9.93
C VAL A 166 11.45 4.71 11.19
N LEU A 167 11.26 5.35 12.34
CA LEU A 167 11.04 4.65 13.61
C LEU A 167 9.75 3.85 13.62
N GLU A 168 8.64 4.39 13.09
CA GLU A 168 7.35 3.69 13.04
C GLU A 168 7.37 2.49 12.08
N LEU A 169 8.12 2.56 10.97
CA LEU A 169 8.32 1.41 10.09
C LEU A 169 9.26 0.37 10.68
N LEU A 170 10.31 0.77 11.40
CA LEU A 170 11.24 -0.14 12.07
C LEU A 170 10.66 -0.80 13.33
N ASP A 171 9.61 -0.25 13.94
CA ASP A 171 8.91 -0.81 15.10
C ASP A 171 8.35 -2.23 14.84
N VAL A 172 8.24 -2.63 13.58
CA VAL A 172 7.79 -3.97 13.19
C VAL A 172 8.93 -5.01 13.18
N ILE A 173 10.17 -4.58 13.33
CA ILE A 173 11.38 -5.39 13.34
C ILE A 173 11.83 -5.57 14.79
N GLU A 174 11.97 -6.82 15.23
CA GLU A 174 12.29 -7.14 16.64
C GLU A 174 13.68 -6.66 17.07
N LYS A 175 14.67 -6.80 16.17
CA LYS A 175 16.06 -6.37 16.40
C LYS A 175 16.58 -5.56 15.22
N PRO A 176 16.23 -4.27 15.13
CA PRO A 176 16.74 -3.39 14.07
C PRO A 176 18.28 -3.36 14.00
N SER A 177 18.97 -3.62 15.12
CA SER A 177 20.42 -3.70 15.24
C SER A 177 21.09 -4.74 14.34
N ASP A 178 20.34 -5.78 13.96
CA ASP A 178 20.85 -6.89 13.15
C ASP A 178 20.79 -6.56 11.64
N HIS A 179 20.29 -5.38 11.29
CA HIS A 179 20.04 -4.93 9.92
C HIS A 179 20.80 -3.65 9.59
N ILE A 180 21.10 -3.48 8.30
CA ILE A 180 21.61 -2.25 7.71
C ILE A 180 20.43 -1.57 7.02
N ILE A 181 20.09 -0.37 7.50
CA ILE A 181 18.94 0.41 7.02
C ILE A 181 19.41 1.48 6.06
N PHE A 182 18.81 1.49 4.88
CA PHE A 182 19.05 2.45 3.81
C PHE A 182 17.83 3.38 3.68
N PHE A 183 18.08 4.68 3.61
CA PHE A 183 17.04 5.67 3.35
C PHE A 183 17.67 6.93 2.74
N ASP A 184 16.84 7.74 2.09
CA ASP A 184 17.29 8.92 1.38
C ASP A 184 17.51 10.15 2.30
N ASN A 185 17.87 11.26 1.68
CA ASN A 185 18.09 12.53 2.38
C ASN A 185 16.81 13.11 3.01
N TYR A 186 15.61 12.75 2.54
CA TYR A 186 14.36 13.21 3.12
C TYR A 186 14.15 12.66 4.54
N PHE A 187 14.60 11.43 4.80
CA PHE A 187 14.51 10.80 6.12
C PHE A 187 15.68 11.16 7.05
N THR A 188 16.81 11.60 6.49
CA THR A 188 18.05 11.84 7.24
C THR A 188 17.97 13.09 8.13
N ASN A 189 18.24 12.94 9.42
CA ASN A 189 18.39 14.05 10.37
C ASN A 189 19.31 13.67 11.54
N TYR A 190 19.81 14.68 12.26
CA TYR A 190 20.78 14.48 13.34
C TYR A 190 20.24 13.57 14.46
N ASP A 191 19.01 13.80 14.92
CA ASP A 191 18.41 13.02 16.02
C ASP A 191 18.31 11.53 15.67
N LEU A 192 17.97 11.22 14.42
CA LEU A 192 17.92 9.84 13.93
C LEU A 192 19.30 9.18 13.86
N LEU A 193 20.32 9.93 13.43
CA LEU A 193 21.71 9.44 13.38
C LEU A 193 22.34 9.31 14.78
N ASP A 194 21.86 10.05 15.77
CA ASP A 194 22.31 9.86 17.15
C ASP A 194 21.68 8.61 17.76
N THR A 195 20.41 8.34 17.42
CA THR A 195 19.71 7.08 17.77
C THR A 195 20.41 5.85 17.13
N GLU A 196 21.06 6.01 15.97
CA GLU A 196 21.86 4.97 15.30
C GLU A 196 22.93 4.39 16.22
N LYS A 197 23.63 5.26 16.97
CA LYS A 197 24.71 4.86 17.90
C LYS A 197 24.20 3.94 19.01
N GLU A 198 22.89 3.89 19.21
CA GLU A 198 22.23 3.12 20.26
C GLU A 198 21.50 1.86 19.75
N GLY A 199 21.39 1.58 18.43
CA GLY A 199 20.61 0.39 18.04
C GLY A 199 20.40 -0.05 16.58
N PHE A 200 20.99 0.56 15.54
CA PHE A 200 20.98 0.01 14.15
C PHE A 200 22.00 0.72 13.26
N SER A 201 22.43 0.13 12.13
CA SER A 201 23.39 0.76 11.22
C SER A 201 22.70 1.42 10.02
N CYS A 202 23.05 2.67 9.70
CA CYS A 202 22.47 3.45 8.61
C CYS A 202 23.50 3.72 7.50
N ASN A 203 23.08 3.57 6.24
CA ASN A 203 23.84 4.06 5.09
C ASN A 203 22.96 4.97 4.23
N ARG A 204 23.52 6.10 3.76
CA ARG A 204 22.81 7.01 2.85
C ARG A 204 22.79 6.43 1.44
N ASP A 205 21.60 6.35 0.87
CA ASP A 205 21.45 6.06 -0.57
C ASP A 205 21.78 7.31 -1.38
N ASN A 206 23.02 7.39 -1.89
CA ASN A 206 23.47 8.43 -2.83
C ASN A 206 22.99 8.13 -4.26
N GLN A 207 21.70 7.93 -4.48
CA GLN A 207 21.14 7.87 -5.83
C GLN A 207 20.36 9.16 -6.12
N GLY A 208 20.97 10.00 -6.96
CA GLY A 208 20.36 11.21 -7.55
C GLY A 208 19.65 10.92 -8.86
#